data_AF-A0A439NZI9-F1
#
_entry.id   AF-A0A439NZI9-F1
#
_cell.length_a   1.000
_cell.length_b   1.000
_cell.length_c   1.000
_cell.angle_alpha   90.00
_cell.angle_beta   90.00
_cell.angle_gamma   90.00
#
_symmetry.space_group_name_H-M   'P 1'
#
loop_
_entity.id
_entity.type
_entity.pdbx_description
1 polymer ?
#
loop_
_entity_poly.entity_id
_entity_poly.type
_entity_poly.pdbx_seq_one_letter_code
_entity_poly.pdbx_strand_id
1 'polypeptide(L)'
;MTLANLTLSAKISGVQSGSNDLGTLEFAPNLAFVKALTNGTGANQADLLFADTRTLAASATEDLDLAGSLADAFGATITMVEVVAILILADSGNTNNVVIGDSASPVPLFGGTNPTLSIKPGGMFMIVAPIASGQFAVGAGSTDKLKVANSGGTTGVTYSILVVGRSA
;
A
#
# COMPACT_ATOMS: atom_id res chain seq x y z
N MET A 1 -19.83 -4.14 -9.62
CA MET A 1 -18.59 -3.58 -10.21
C MET A 1 -17.81 -4.71 -10.87
N THR A 2 -17.02 -4.44 -11.91
CA THR A 2 -16.09 -5.42 -12.51
C THR A 2 -14.76 -4.74 -12.79
N LEU A 3 -13.66 -5.32 -12.31
CA LEU A 3 -12.30 -4.85 -12.62
C LEU A 3 -11.87 -5.37 -13.99
N ALA A 4 -11.73 -4.47 -14.97
CA ALA A 4 -11.41 -4.83 -16.35
C ALA A 4 -9.91 -5.14 -16.57
N ASN A 5 -9.02 -4.37 -15.93
CA ASN A 5 -7.56 -4.59 -15.96
C ASN A 5 -6.96 -4.11 -14.64
N LEU A 6 -6.22 -4.98 -13.95
CA LEU A 6 -5.46 -4.61 -12.75
C LEU A 6 -4.09 -5.30 -12.77
N THR A 7 -3.02 -4.52 -12.70
CA THR A 7 -1.64 -5.02 -12.69
C THR A 7 -0.90 -4.46 -11.47
N LEU A 8 -0.23 -5.35 -10.75
CA LEU A 8 0.67 -5.03 -9.64
C LEU A 8 2.11 -5.23 -10.11
N SER A 9 2.98 -4.25 -9.90
CA SER A 9 4.39 -4.37 -10.31
C SER A 9 5.35 -3.64 -9.39
N ALA A 10 6.51 -4.25 -9.15
CA ALA A 10 7.67 -3.62 -8.51
C ALA A 10 8.95 -4.14 -9.18
N LYS A 11 9.95 -3.28 -9.37
CA LYS A 11 11.21 -3.65 -10.03
C LYS A 11 12.38 -2.88 -9.44
N ILE A 12 13.50 -3.56 -9.25
CA ILE A 12 14.81 -2.96 -8.99
C ILE A 12 15.80 -3.51 -10.02
N SER A 13 16.44 -2.62 -10.76
CA SER A 13 17.48 -2.97 -11.74
C SER A 13 18.56 -1.90 -11.78
N GLY A 14 19.80 -2.29 -12.08
CA GLY A 14 20.92 -1.38 -12.25
C GLY A 14 22.10 -2.05 -12.93
N VAL A 15 23.12 -1.27 -13.26
CA VAL A 15 24.41 -1.75 -13.76
C VAL A 15 25.50 -1.09 -12.93
N GLN A 16 26.38 -1.91 -12.35
CA GLN A 16 27.59 -1.45 -11.68
C GLN A 16 28.79 -1.88 -12.52
N SER A 17 29.53 -0.90 -13.05
CA SER A 17 30.73 -1.11 -13.84
C SER A 17 31.99 -0.77 -13.05
N GLY A 18 33.05 -1.56 -13.23
CA GLY A 18 34.42 -1.27 -12.80
C GLY A 18 35.40 -1.48 -13.95
N SER A 19 36.62 -0.99 -13.81
CA SER A 19 37.69 -1.16 -14.81
C SER A 19 38.93 -1.80 -14.18
N ASN A 20 39.64 -2.62 -14.97
CA ASN A 20 41.04 -2.98 -14.75
C ASN A 20 41.84 -2.75 -16.04
N ASP A 21 43.17 -2.92 -15.99
CA ASP A 21 44.05 -2.66 -17.13
C ASP A 21 43.80 -3.57 -18.36
N LEU A 22 43.00 -4.64 -18.22
CA LEU A 22 42.71 -5.62 -19.28
C LEU A 22 41.22 -5.69 -19.66
N GLY A 23 40.34 -4.86 -19.08
CA GLY A 23 38.91 -4.85 -19.41
C GLY A 23 37.98 -4.23 -18.36
N THR A 24 36.69 -4.34 -18.61
CA THR A 24 35.61 -3.86 -17.75
C THR A 24 34.94 -5.01 -17.01
N LEU A 25 34.69 -4.84 -15.71
CA LEU A 25 33.86 -5.73 -14.90
C LEU A 25 32.45 -5.15 -14.82
N GLU A 26 31.43 -5.98 -15.01
CA GLU A 26 30.02 -5.56 -14.99
C GLU A 26 29.18 -6.47 -14.08
N PHE A 27 28.36 -5.85 -13.22
CA PHE A 27 27.32 -6.53 -12.44
C PHE A 27 25.96 -5.88 -12.70
N ALA A 28 25.01 -6.65 -13.22
CA ALA A 28 23.71 -6.15 -13.68
C ALA A 28 22.53 -6.90 -13.02
N PRO A 29 22.19 -6.62 -11.75
CA PRO A 29 21.04 -7.24 -11.08
C PRO A 29 19.72 -6.76 -11.71
N ASN A 30 18.77 -7.68 -11.87
CA ASN A 30 17.42 -7.38 -12.34
C ASN A 30 16.40 -8.25 -11.60
N LEU A 31 15.72 -7.65 -10.63
CA LEU A 31 14.65 -8.30 -9.87
C LEU A 31 13.33 -7.59 -10.15
N ALA A 32 12.33 -8.35 -10.60
CA ALA A 32 11.01 -7.82 -10.94
C ALA A 32 9.90 -8.73 -10.39
N PHE A 33 8.85 -8.10 -9.88
CA PHE A 33 7.56 -8.70 -9.59
C PHE A 33 6.54 -8.05 -10.52
N VAL A 34 5.80 -8.85 -11.28
CA VAL A 34 4.70 -8.37 -12.13
C VAL A 34 3.56 -9.37 -12.02
N LYS A 35 2.36 -8.88 -11.68
CA LYS A 35 1.19 -9.72 -11.53
C LYS A 35 -0.07 -9.04 -12.07
N ALA A 36 -0.67 -9.64 -13.09
CA ALA A 36 -2.03 -9.33 -13.49
C ALA A 36 -3.03 -10.04 -12.58
N LEU A 37 -4.07 -9.32 -12.16
CA LEU A 37 -5.20 -9.86 -11.42
C LEU A 37 -6.45 -9.84 -12.30
N THR A 38 -7.25 -10.90 -12.23
CA THR A 38 -8.58 -10.94 -12.85
C THR A 38 -9.67 -10.63 -11.83
N ASN A 39 -10.87 -10.33 -12.30
CA ASN A 39 -12.00 -10.06 -11.40
C ASN A 39 -12.43 -11.33 -10.65
N GLY A 40 -12.54 -11.26 -9.32
CA GLY A 40 -13.04 -12.36 -8.48
C GLY A 40 -12.38 -12.43 -7.10
N THR A 41 -12.68 -13.49 -6.35
CA THR A 41 -12.23 -13.67 -4.96
C THR A 41 -11.20 -14.79 -4.77
N GLY A 42 -10.83 -15.50 -5.84
CA GLY A 42 -9.83 -16.57 -5.77
C GLY A 42 -8.38 -16.09 -5.82
N ALA A 43 -7.45 -17.04 -5.81
CA ALA A 43 -6.03 -16.77 -6.05
C ALA A 43 -5.84 -16.03 -7.39
N ASN A 44 -4.95 -15.03 -7.39
CA ASN A 44 -4.70 -14.16 -8.54
C ASN A 44 -5.91 -13.34 -8.99
N GLN A 45 -6.89 -13.15 -8.12
CA GLN A 45 -8.07 -12.34 -8.38
C GLN A 45 -8.26 -11.26 -7.30
N ALA A 46 -8.97 -10.21 -7.67
CA ALA A 46 -9.53 -9.20 -6.78
C ALA A 46 -10.81 -8.64 -7.39
N ASP A 47 -11.73 -8.13 -6.59
CA ASP A 47 -13.00 -7.56 -7.06
C ASP A 47 -13.34 -6.21 -6.41
N LEU A 48 -12.54 -5.76 -5.43
CA LEU A 48 -12.67 -4.47 -4.76
C LEU A 48 -11.40 -3.63 -4.95
N LEU A 49 -11.60 -2.32 -5.16
CA LEU A 49 -10.53 -1.35 -5.33
C LEU A 49 -10.92 -0.04 -4.65
N PHE A 50 -10.08 0.40 -3.72
CA PHE A 50 -10.10 1.76 -3.18
C PHE A 50 -8.88 2.53 -3.68
N ALA A 51 -9.07 3.79 -4.06
CA ALA A 51 -7.98 4.67 -4.44
C ALA A 51 -8.32 6.12 -4.07
N ASP A 52 -7.37 6.83 -3.46
CA ASP A 52 -7.58 8.22 -3.04
C ASP A 52 -6.24 8.97 -2.91
N THR A 53 -6.29 10.30 -2.94
CA THR A 53 -5.19 11.19 -2.53
C THR A 53 -5.67 12.10 -1.42
N ARG A 54 -4.99 12.04 -0.28
CA ARG A 54 -5.42 12.65 0.97
C ARG A 54 -4.33 13.56 1.52
N THR A 55 -4.74 14.61 2.22
CA THR A 55 -3.84 15.56 2.90
C THR A 55 -4.20 15.62 4.37
N LEU A 56 -3.23 15.28 5.23
CA LEU A 56 -3.35 15.39 6.67
C LEU A 56 -2.75 16.72 7.12
N ALA A 57 -3.48 17.46 7.95
CA ALA A 57 -2.95 18.64 8.62
C ALA A 57 -1.79 18.29 9.56
N ALA A 58 -1.10 19.31 10.08
CA ALA A 58 -0.08 19.13 11.11
C ALA A 58 -0.62 18.32 12.31
N SER A 59 0.16 17.35 12.78
CA SER A 59 -0.18 16.42 13.87
C SER A 59 -1.45 15.58 13.66
N ALA A 60 -2.09 15.65 12.49
CA ALA A 60 -3.32 14.91 12.23
C ALA A 60 -3.04 13.43 11.99
N THR A 61 -4.03 12.63 12.36
CA THR A 61 -4.09 11.19 12.07
C THR A 61 -5.48 10.86 11.54
N GLU A 62 -5.58 9.83 10.73
CA GLU A 62 -6.85 9.26 10.30
C GLU A 62 -6.80 7.73 10.33
N ASP A 63 -7.96 7.12 10.55
CA ASP A 63 -8.17 5.68 10.40
C ASP A 63 -8.97 5.43 9.12
N LEU A 64 -8.36 4.76 8.13
CA LEU A 64 -9.09 4.26 6.97
C LEU A 64 -9.70 2.90 7.34
N ASP A 65 -11.03 2.85 7.48
CA ASP A 65 -11.75 1.61 7.78
C ASP A 65 -12.08 0.87 6.47
N LEU A 66 -11.34 -0.23 6.25
CA LEU A 66 -11.40 -1.06 5.05
C LEU A 66 -12.68 -1.92 4.96
N ALA A 67 -13.54 -1.89 5.97
CA ALA A 67 -14.70 -2.76 6.12
C ALA A 67 -16.02 -1.99 6.36
N GLY A 68 -16.28 -0.93 5.59
CA GLY A 68 -17.61 -0.29 5.58
C GLY A 68 -17.64 1.24 5.57
N SER A 69 -16.48 1.91 5.64
CA SER A 69 -16.42 3.38 5.59
C SER A 69 -16.02 3.95 4.23
N LEU A 70 -15.12 3.24 3.52
CA LEU A 70 -14.57 3.72 2.27
C LEU A 70 -15.56 3.50 1.14
N ALA A 71 -15.55 4.40 0.17
CA ALA A 71 -16.35 4.27 -1.04
C ALA A 71 -15.44 4.02 -2.24
N ASP A 72 -15.96 3.28 -3.20
CA ASP A 72 -15.31 3.08 -4.49
C ASP A 72 -15.48 4.30 -5.42
N ALA A 73 -14.92 4.21 -6.62
CA ALA A 73 -14.98 5.29 -7.62
C ALA A 73 -16.41 5.62 -8.11
N PHE A 74 -17.40 4.78 -7.82
CA PHE A 74 -18.81 4.99 -8.15
C PHE A 74 -19.65 5.37 -6.92
N GLY A 75 -19.01 5.56 -5.76
CA GLY A 75 -19.67 5.93 -4.52
C GLY A 75 -20.31 4.77 -3.75
N ALA A 76 -20.08 3.52 -4.15
CA ALA A 76 -20.55 2.37 -3.39
C ALA A 76 -19.60 2.07 -2.24
N THR A 77 -20.15 1.81 -1.05
CA THR A 77 -19.36 1.44 0.12
C THR A 77 -18.61 0.13 -0.13
N ILE A 78 -17.32 0.13 0.20
CA ILE A 78 -16.42 -1.01 0.13
C ILE A 78 -16.40 -1.69 1.50
N THR A 79 -16.60 -3.01 1.49
CA THR A 79 -16.36 -3.87 2.63
C THR A 79 -15.43 -4.99 2.20
N MET A 80 -14.13 -4.84 2.49
CA MET A 80 -13.15 -5.88 2.20
C MET A 80 -13.20 -6.95 3.30
N VAL A 81 -13.18 -8.22 2.89
CA VAL A 81 -12.94 -9.38 3.79
C VAL A 81 -11.47 -9.78 3.74
N GLU A 82 -10.79 -9.52 2.62
CA GLU A 82 -9.36 -9.74 2.46
C GLU A 82 -8.70 -8.58 1.72
N VAL A 83 -7.46 -8.26 2.09
CA VAL A 83 -6.59 -7.35 1.33
C VAL A 83 -5.59 -8.16 0.53
N VAL A 84 -5.49 -7.88 -0.77
CA VAL A 84 -4.53 -8.51 -1.69
C VAL A 84 -3.28 -7.66 -1.85
N ALA A 85 -3.45 -6.33 -1.92
CA ALA A 85 -2.34 -5.40 -2.07
C ALA A 85 -2.66 -4.02 -1.47
N ILE A 86 -1.62 -3.37 -0.97
CA ILE A 86 -1.65 -1.95 -0.59
C ILE A 86 -0.46 -1.27 -1.27
N LEU A 87 -0.72 -0.12 -1.88
CA LEU A 87 0.29 0.83 -2.33
C LEU A 87 0.03 2.18 -1.67
N ILE A 88 1.06 2.74 -1.04
CA ILE A 88 1.05 4.10 -0.50
C ILE A 88 2.23 4.86 -1.06
N LEU A 89 1.97 6.04 -1.59
CA LEU A 89 2.97 6.98 -2.10
C LEU A 89 2.93 8.23 -1.24
N ALA A 90 4.07 8.60 -0.65
CA ALA A 90 4.21 9.89 0.01
C ALA A 90 4.56 10.94 -1.04
N ASP A 91 3.85 12.06 -1.06
CA ASP A 91 4.17 13.18 -1.94
C ASP A 91 5.63 13.64 -1.74
N SER A 92 6.33 13.94 -2.83
CA SER A 92 7.74 14.35 -2.79
C SER A 92 7.95 15.77 -2.26
N GLY A 93 6.91 16.60 -2.29
CA GLY A 93 6.88 17.94 -1.71
C GLY A 93 6.64 17.95 -0.19
N ASN A 94 6.34 16.81 0.43
CA ASN A 94 6.20 16.73 1.88
C ASN A 94 7.52 17.11 2.58
N THR A 95 7.42 17.85 3.68
CA THR A 95 8.56 18.10 4.59
C THR A 95 8.59 17.15 5.78
N ASN A 96 7.52 16.36 5.98
CA ASN A 96 7.37 15.38 7.05
C ASN A 96 7.05 14.00 6.47
N ASN A 97 7.13 12.97 7.29
CA ASN A 97 6.87 11.60 6.87
C ASN A 97 5.37 11.29 6.93
N VAL A 98 4.92 10.45 6.01
CA VAL A 98 3.66 9.73 6.11
C VAL A 98 3.92 8.50 6.97
N VAL A 99 3.24 8.38 8.11
CA VAL A 99 3.43 7.26 9.04
C VAL A 99 2.21 6.36 8.98
N ILE A 100 2.42 5.05 8.87
CA ILE A 100 1.34 4.06 8.87
C ILE A 100 1.46 3.11 10.06
N GLY A 101 0.32 2.67 10.60
CA GLY A 101 0.24 1.74 11.73
C GLY A 101 -0.24 2.40 13.04
N ASP A 102 -0.19 1.64 14.14
CA ASP A 102 -0.61 2.07 15.48
C ASP A 102 -2.07 2.58 15.58
N SER A 103 -3.00 1.91 14.90
CA SER A 103 -4.44 2.08 15.15
C SER A 103 -4.87 1.28 16.38
N ALA A 104 -6.02 1.63 16.97
CA ALA A 104 -6.63 0.85 18.04
C ALA A 104 -7.20 -0.50 17.57
N SER A 105 -7.63 -0.59 16.31
CA SER A 105 -8.15 -1.80 15.66
C SER A 105 -7.37 -2.08 14.38
N PRO A 106 -6.03 -2.27 14.47
CA PRO A 106 -5.18 -2.22 13.31
C PRO A 106 -5.40 -3.41 12.39
N VAL A 107 -5.34 -3.18 11.08
CA VAL A 107 -5.08 -4.26 10.14
C VAL A 107 -3.78 -4.98 10.52
N PRO A 108 -3.67 -6.31 10.32
CA PRO A 108 -2.50 -7.09 10.74
C PRO A 108 -1.32 -6.91 9.75
N LEU A 109 -1.00 -5.66 9.42
CA LEU A 109 0.05 -5.28 8.47
C LEU A 109 1.45 -5.39 9.10
N PHE A 110 1.56 -5.14 10.39
CA PHE A 110 2.83 -5.14 11.12
C PHE A 110 2.75 -6.01 12.37
N GLY A 111 3.86 -6.69 12.69
CA GLY A 111 4.00 -7.41 13.96
C GLY A 111 4.44 -6.50 15.10
N GLY A 112 3.95 -6.74 16.32
CA GLY A 112 4.28 -5.98 17.53
C GLY A 112 3.05 -5.32 18.17
N THR A 113 3.25 -4.62 19.30
CA THR A 113 2.14 -4.01 20.07
C THR A 113 1.69 -2.66 19.51
N ASN A 114 2.64 -1.80 19.12
CA ASN A 114 2.36 -0.46 18.55
C ASN A 114 3.29 -0.18 17.35
N PRO A 115 3.35 -1.09 16.36
CA PRO A 115 4.28 -0.94 15.26
C PRO A 115 3.85 0.19 14.33
N THR A 116 4.84 0.95 13.87
CA THR A 116 4.66 1.97 12.84
C THR A 116 5.75 1.85 11.78
N LEU A 117 5.44 2.32 10.57
CA LEU A 117 6.40 2.49 9.49
C LEU A 117 6.32 3.92 8.96
N SER A 118 7.47 4.59 8.85
CA SER A 118 7.57 5.93 8.25
C SER A 118 7.95 5.83 6.78
N ILE A 119 7.10 6.37 5.91
CA ILE A 119 7.36 6.59 4.49
C ILE A 119 7.89 8.03 4.34
N LYS A 120 9.16 8.16 3.95
CA LYS A 120 9.79 9.46 3.72
C LYS A 120 9.17 10.17 2.50
N PRO A 121 9.28 11.51 2.39
CA PRO A 121 8.86 12.24 1.19
C PRO A 121 9.38 11.61 -0.11
N GLY A 122 8.50 11.43 -1.08
CA GLY A 122 8.80 10.77 -2.37
C GLY A 122 9.00 9.25 -2.28
N GLY A 123 8.91 8.67 -1.09
CA GLY A 123 8.99 7.24 -0.85
C GLY A 123 7.68 6.51 -1.11
N MET A 124 7.76 5.18 -1.11
CA MET A 124 6.62 4.31 -1.28
C MET A 124 6.63 3.13 -0.31
N PHE A 125 5.45 2.65 0.03
CA PHE A 125 5.23 1.35 0.64
C PHE A 125 4.33 0.52 -0.26
N MET A 126 4.77 -0.68 -0.63
CA MET A 126 3.96 -1.61 -1.39
C MET A 126 4.07 -3.01 -0.80
N ILE A 127 2.93 -3.65 -0.58
CA ILE A 127 2.84 -5.04 -0.14
C ILE A 127 1.82 -5.76 -1.01
N VAL A 128 2.13 -6.99 -1.41
CA VAL A 128 1.32 -7.77 -2.35
C VAL A 128 1.39 -9.25 -2.02
N ALA A 129 0.24 -9.90 -1.92
CA ALA A 129 0.12 -11.35 -1.87
C ALA A 129 -1.07 -11.81 -2.73
N PRO A 130 -0.85 -12.22 -3.99
CA PRO A 130 -1.92 -12.59 -4.91
C PRO A 130 -2.38 -14.05 -4.72
N ILE A 131 -2.26 -14.57 -3.49
CA ILE A 131 -2.69 -15.93 -3.13
C ILE A 131 -4.16 -15.94 -2.71
N ALA A 132 -4.75 -17.12 -2.52
CA ALA A 132 -6.16 -17.26 -2.18
C ALA A 132 -6.55 -16.60 -0.84
N SER A 133 -5.63 -16.49 0.12
CA SER A 133 -5.87 -15.83 1.41
C SER A 133 -5.47 -14.35 1.45
N GLY A 134 -5.07 -13.79 0.30
CA GLY A 134 -4.53 -12.44 0.21
C GLY A 134 -3.28 -12.23 1.07
N GLN A 135 -3.06 -10.99 1.45
CA GLN A 135 -2.03 -10.56 2.39
C GLN A 135 -2.49 -10.70 3.84
N PHE A 136 -3.76 -10.38 4.10
CA PHE A 136 -4.43 -10.62 5.38
C PHE A 136 -5.95 -10.51 5.26
N ALA A 137 -6.63 -11.16 6.20
CA ALA A 137 -8.06 -10.98 6.42
C ALA A 137 -8.37 -9.65 7.13
N VAL A 138 -9.54 -9.11 6.85
CA VAL A 138 -10.09 -7.89 7.44
C VAL A 138 -11.29 -8.29 8.30
N GLY A 139 -11.18 -8.05 9.61
CA GLY A 139 -12.25 -8.33 10.57
C GLY A 139 -12.98 -7.03 10.90
N ALA A 140 -14.17 -6.83 10.33
CA ALA A 140 -14.98 -5.63 10.57
C ALA A 140 -15.13 -5.32 12.07
N GLY A 141 -14.80 -4.08 12.45
CA GLY A 141 -14.80 -3.57 13.81
C GLY A 141 -13.62 -4.00 14.70
N SER A 142 -12.70 -4.85 14.22
CA SER A 142 -11.63 -5.45 15.06
C SER A 142 -10.22 -5.33 14.47
N THR A 143 -10.05 -5.62 13.18
CA THR A 143 -8.76 -5.59 12.48
C THR A 143 -8.91 -5.02 11.07
N ASP A 144 -9.53 -3.85 10.97
CA ASP A 144 -9.96 -3.21 9.72
C ASP A 144 -9.44 -1.79 9.51
N LYS A 145 -8.75 -1.21 10.50
CA LYS A 145 -8.24 0.15 10.41
C LYS A 145 -6.80 0.19 9.93
N LEU A 146 -6.59 0.87 8.82
CA LEU A 146 -5.27 1.33 8.39
C LEU A 146 -5.11 2.79 8.81
N LYS A 147 -4.39 3.01 9.92
CA LYS A 147 -4.08 4.36 10.37
C LYS A 147 -2.97 4.98 9.55
N VAL A 148 -3.18 6.25 9.17
CA VAL A 148 -2.17 7.11 8.56
C VAL A 148 -2.02 8.37 9.42
N ALA A 149 -0.79 8.81 9.62
CA ALA A 149 -0.45 9.92 10.49
C ALA A 149 0.61 10.84 9.86
N ASN A 150 0.50 12.12 10.17
CA ASN A 150 1.54 13.10 9.89
C ASN A 150 2.60 13.09 10.99
N SER A 151 3.88 12.92 10.63
CA SER A 151 4.97 12.95 11.61
C SER A 151 5.35 14.35 12.11
N GLY A 152 4.84 15.41 11.47
CA GLY A 152 5.19 16.80 11.75
C GLY A 152 4.12 17.57 12.50
N GLY A 153 4.53 18.59 13.24
CA GLY A 153 3.64 19.46 14.03
C GLY A 153 3.34 20.83 13.44
N THR A 154 3.87 21.15 12.25
CA THR A 154 3.75 22.51 11.67
C THR A 154 3.20 22.53 10.25
N THR A 155 3.53 21.55 9.41
CA THR A 155 3.07 21.45 8.01
C THR A 155 2.33 20.13 7.77
N GLY A 156 1.43 20.12 6.78
CA GLY A 156 0.69 18.93 6.39
C GLY A 156 1.54 17.87 5.68
N VAL A 157 0.97 16.69 5.47
CA VAL A 157 1.50 15.65 4.58
C VAL A 157 0.44 15.19 3.61
N THR A 158 0.82 15.00 2.36
CA THR A 158 -0.03 14.46 1.30
C THR A 158 0.43 13.05 0.94
N TYR A 159 -0.53 12.15 0.73
CA TYR A 159 -0.25 10.79 0.27
C TYR A 159 -1.33 10.30 -0.68
N SER A 160 -0.93 9.45 -1.61
CA SER A 160 -1.85 8.68 -2.44
C SER A 160 -1.85 7.23 -1.96
N ILE A 161 -3.03 6.62 -1.94
CA ILE A 161 -3.21 5.24 -1.52
C ILE A 161 -4.05 4.48 -2.54
N LEU A 162 -3.69 3.21 -2.75
CA LEU A 162 -4.49 2.25 -3.49
C LEU A 162 -4.55 0.96 -2.68
N VAL A 163 -5.77 0.49 -2.39
CA VAL A 163 -6.02 -0.77 -1.68
C VAL A 163 -6.80 -1.69 -2.61
N VAL A 164 -6.24 -2.87 -2.84
CA VAL A 164 -6.86 -3.94 -3.62
C VAL A 164 -7.33 -5.00 -2.64
N GLY A 165 -8.60 -5.37 -2.72
CA GLY A 165 -9.18 -6.34 -1.82
C GLY A 165 -10.17 -7.28 -2.49
N ARG A 166 -10.73 -8.14 -1.66
CA ARG A 166 -11.78 -9.10 -2.03
C ARG A 166 -13.00 -8.96 -1.15
N SER A 167 -14.16 -9.19 -1.74
CA SER A 167 -15.44 -9.23 -1.03
C SER A 167 -15.69 -10.51 -0.24
N ALA A 168 -14.95 -11.59 -0.52
CA ALA A 168 -15.02 -12.89 0.18
C ALA A 168 -13.71 -13.67 0.05
#